data_AF-A0A9P5Y963-F1
#
_entry.id   AF-A0A9P5Y963-F1
#
_cell.length_a   1.000
_cell.length_b   1.000
_cell.length_c   1.000
_cell.angle_alpha   90.00
_cell.angle_beta   90.00
_cell.angle_gamma   90.00
#
_symmetry.space_group_name_H-M   'P 1'
#
loop_
_entity.id
_entity.type
_entity.pdbx_description
1 polymer ?
#
loop_
_entity_poly.entity_id
_entity_poly.type
_entity_poly.pdbx_seq_one_letter_code
_entity_poly.pdbx_strand_id
1 'polypeptide(L)'
;MATTTITHLPTPKPDLRYPRRPTSKIGIFFWRRRVWFESTFVLSMLEPWEKVMLMTIFVSLYILVLTGLFRFLPRHLVVMQRRAVYYLWGQEGDERLLWQWLGL
;
A
#
# COMPACT_ATOMS: atom_id res chain seq x y z
N MET A 1 31.45 -20.57 50.33
CA MET A 1 30.10 -20.68 49.74
C MET A 1 29.58 -19.27 49.52
N ALA A 2 29.51 -18.79 48.27
CA ALA A 2 29.09 -17.43 47.95
C ALA A 2 27.59 -17.42 47.62
N THR A 3 26.81 -16.72 48.42
CA THR A 3 25.36 -16.53 48.22
C THR A 3 25.14 -15.43 47.18
N THR A 4 24.82 -15.80 45.95
CA THR A 4 24.40 -14.86 44.91
C THR A 4 23.00 -14.35 45.23
N THR A 5 22.91 -13.17 45.85
CA THR A 5 21.64 -12.44 46.00
C THR A 5 21.17 -11.99 44.61
N ILE A 6 20.15 -12.65 44.07
CA ILE A 6 19.50 -12.25 42.81
C ILE A 6 18.72 -10.95 43.08
N THR A 7 19.29 -9.81 42.68
CA THR A 7 18.73 -8.46 42.90
C THR A 7 17.70 -8.06 41.84
N HIS A 8 17.49 -8.86 40.79
CA HIS A 8 16.62 -8.53 39.68
C HIS A 8 15.62 -9.66 39.40
N LEU A 9 14.35 -9.42 39.72
CA LEU A 9 13.26 -10.34 39.40
C LEU A 9 13.00 -10.31 37.88
N PRO A 10 12.73 -11.46 37.24
CA PRO A 10 12.30 -11.49 35.86
C PRO A 10 10.99 -10.71 35.70
N THR A 11 10.85 -9.96 34.61
CA THR A 11 9.61 -9.21 34.34
C THR A 11 8.42 -10.18 34.25
N PRO A 12 7.28 -9.86 34.88
CA PRO A 12 6.09 -10.70 34.79
C PRO A 12 5.63 -10.79 33.33
N LYS A 13 5.44 -12.01 32.83
CA LYS A 13 4.71 -12.25 31.58
C LYS A 13 3.21 -12.25 31.92
N PRO A 14 2.34 -11.64 31.10
CA PRO A 14 2.58 -11.11 29.75
C PRO A 14 3.19 -9.69 29.73
N ASP A 15 4.04 -9.41 28.74
CA ASP A 15 4.64 -8.08 28.54
C ASP A 15 3.60 -7.09 27.97
N LEU A 16 3.14 -6.16 28.82
CA LEU A 16 2.16 -5.14 28.49
C LEU A 16 2.75 -3.91 27.78
N ARG A 17 4.05 -3.91 27.47
CA ARG A 17 4.71 -2.78 26.80
C ARG A 17 4.32 -2.67 25.33
N TYR A 18 4.07 -3.79 24.65
CA TYR A 18 3.72 -3.82 23.23
C TYR A 18 2.41 -3.09 22.85
N PRO A 19 1.30 -3.26 23.60
CA PRO A 19 0.06 -2.52 23.33
C PRO A 19 0.07 -1.10 23.91
N ARG A 20 1.10 -0.69 24.67
CA ARG A 20 1.08 0.59 25.40
C ARG A 20 0.94 1.78 24.45
N ARG A 21 -0.08 2.60 24.69
CA ARG A 21 -0.29 3.85 23.96
C ARG A 21 0.89 4.82 24.25
N PRO A 22 1.54 5.38 23.22
CA PRO A 22 2.59 6.38 23.41
C PRO A 22 2.00 7.73 23.85
N THR A 23 2.79 8.52 24.58
CA THR A 23 2.38 9.83 25.12
C THR A 23 2.42 10.97 24.10
N SER A 24 3.21 10.83 23.03
CA SER A 24 3.37 11.87 22.00
C SER A 24 2.21 11.88 20.99
N LYS A 25 1.80 13.06 20.51
CA LYS A 25 0.69 13.20 19.53
C LYS A 25 0.96 12.43 18.23
N ILE A 26 2.17 12.55 17.68
CA ILE A 26 2.60 11.82 16.48
C ILE A 26 2.68 10.32 16.76
N GLY A 27 3.18 9.93 17.94
CA GLY A 27 3.23 8.53 18.35
C GLY A 27 1.83 7.91 18.40
N ILE A 28 0.82 8.65 18.89
CA ILE A 28 -0.56 8.17 18.95
C ILE A 28 -1.11 7.91 17.54
N PHE A 29 -0.81 8.77 16.58
CA PHE A 29 -1.23 8.58 15.19
C PHE A 29 -0.64 7.30 14.58
N PHE A 30 0.68 7.13 14.65
CA PHE A 30 1.34 5.92 14.13
C PHE A 30 0.92 4.66 14.89
N TRP A 31 0.76 4.74 16.21
CA TRP A 31 0.25 3.63 17.02
C TRP A 31 -1.14 3.21 16.57
N ARG A 32 -2.06 4.17 16.35
CA ARG A 32 -3.42 3.88 15.87
C ARG A 32 -3.39 3.24 14.48
N ARG A 33 -2.57 3.77 13.57
CA ARG A 33 -2.44 3.23 12.20
C ARG A 33 -1.86 1.82 12.22
N ARG A 34 -0.82 1.57 13.03
CA ARG A 34 -0.22 0.25 13.22
C ARG A 34 -1.23 -0.74 13.80
N VAL A 35 -1.91 -0.40 14.89
CA VAL A 35 -2.89 -1.29 15.53
C VAL A 35 -4.03 -1.62 14.57
N TRP A 36 -4.59 -0.61 13.88
CA TRP A 36 -5.62 -0.84 12.86
C TRP A 36 -5.14 -1.82 11.78
N PHE A 37 -3.94 -1.61 11.24
CA PHE A 37 -3.36 -2.47 10.22
C PHE A 37 -3.09 -3.89 10.73
N GLU A 38 -2.51 -4.04 11.93
CA GLU A 38 -2.27 -5.35 12.55
C GLU A 38 -3.57 -6.11 12.82
N SER A 39 -4.63 -5.42 13.22
CA SER A 39 -5.96 -6.02 13.44
C SER A 39 -6.65 -6.43 12.13
N THR A 40 -6.59 -5.61 11.07
CA THR A 40 -7.25 -5.92 9.79
C THR A 40 -6.64 -7.14 9.10
N PHE A 41 -5.32 -7.30 9.19
CA PHE A 41 -4.61 -8.40 8.53
C PHE A 41 -4.24 -9.54 9.49
N VAL A 42 -4.72 -9.50 10.74
CA VAL A 42 -4.47 -10.51 11.79
C VAL A 42 -2.96 -10.79 11.98
N LEU A 43 -2.13 -9.77 11.79
CA LEU A 43 -0.67 -9.87 11.84
C LEU A 43 -0.13 -10.05 13.26
N SER A 44 -0.98 -9.96 14.27
CA SER A 44 -0.62 -10.14 15.68
C SER A 44 -0.35 -11.61 16.05
N MET A 45 -0.83 -12.56 15.24
CA MET A 45 -0.65 -13.99 15.49
C MET A 45 0.54 -14.59 14.74
N LEU A 46 1.07 -13.86 13.75
CA LEU A 46 2.16 -14.35 12.91
C LEU A 46 3.50 -14.14 13.59
N GLU A 47 4.43 -15.05 13.30
CA GLU A 47 5.80 -14.87 13.73
C GLU A 47 6.44 -13.65 13.05
N PRO A 48 7.44 -13.01 13.67
CA PRO A 48 8.08 -11.81 13.11
C PRO A 48 8.62 -12.01 11.69
N TRP A 49 9.10 -13.21 11.37
CA TRP A 49 9.64 -13.51 10.04
C TRP A 49 8.54 -13.68 8.98
N GLU A 50 7.43 -14.34 9.32
CA GLU A 50 6.27 -14.55 8.43
C GLU A 50 5.67 -13.21 8.04
N LYS A 51 5.57 -12.30 9.02
CA LYS A 51 5.12 -10.92 8.80
C LYS A 51 6.00 -10.19 7.79
N VAL A 52 7.33 -10.33 7.89
CA VAL A 52 8.27 -9.73 6.93
C VAL A 52 8.07 -10.33 5.54
N MET A 53 7.95 -11.65 5.42
CA MET A 53 7.71 -12.32 4.13
C MET A 53 6.40 -11.88 3.48
N LEU A 54 5.30 -11.80 4.24
CA LEU A 54 4.02 -11.36 3.70
C LEU A 54 4.07 -9.89 3.27
N MET A 55 4.71 -9.01 4.05
CA MET A 55 4.86 -7.60 3.68
C MET A 55 5.66 -7.44 2.39
N THR A 56 6.73 -8.20 2.19
CA THR A 56 7.53 -8.10 0.96
C THR A 56 6.74 -8.58 -0.26
N ILE A 57 5.99 -9.68 -0.14
CA ILE A 57 5.10 -10.17 -1.21
C ILE A 57 4.02 -9.13 -1.52
N PHE A 58 3.38 -8.58 -0.49
CA PHE A 58 2.31 -7.59 -0.70
C PHE A 58 2.83 -6.31 -1.35
N VAL A 59 3.99 -5.82 -0.91
CA VAL A 59 4.64 -4.64 -1.50
C VAL A 59 5.07 -4.91 -2.94
N SER A 60 5.64 -6.08 -3.24
CA SER A 60 6.05 -6.41 -4.61
C SER A 60 4.85 -6.50 -5.56
N LEU A 61 3.77 -7.16 -5.14
CA LEU A 61 2.51 -7.20 -5.88
C LEU A 61 1.92 -5.80 -6.06
N TYR A 62 1.92 -4.99 -5.01
CA TYR A 62 1.42 -3.62 -5.07
C TYR A 62 2.21 -2.76 -6.07
N ILE A 63 3.55 -2.84 -6.05
CA ILE A 63 4.41 -2.14 -7.02
C ILE A 63 4.12 -2.64 -8.45
N LEU A 64 3.96 -3.95 -8.64
CA LEU A 64 3.67 -4.53 -9.95
C LEU A 64 2.31 -4.04 -10.49
N VAL A 65 1.28 -4.01 -9.63
CA VAL A 65 -0.03 -3.47 -9.96
C VAL A 65 0.04 -1.98 -10.28
N LEU A 66 0.72 -1.17 -9.45
CA LEU A 66 0.88 0.25 -9.72
C LEU A 66 1.64 0.49 -11.02
N THR A 67 2.69 -0.27 -11.28
CA THR A 67 3.46 -0.16 -12.52
C THR A 67 2.59 -0.51 -13.72
N GLY A 68 1.78 -1.58 -13.64
CA GLY A 68 0.78 -1.90 -14.65
C GLY A 68 -0.23 -0.77 -14.84
N LEU A 69 -0.79 -0.25 -13.75
CA LEU A 69 -1.79 0.80 -13.79
C LEU A 69 -1.22 2.09 -14.42
N PHE A 70 -0.05 2.54 -14.03
CA PHE A 70 0.52 3.80 -14.52
C PHE A 70 1.21 3.67 -15.88
N ARG A 71 1.79 2.51 -16.23
CA ARG A 71 2.56 2.35 -17.48
C ARG A 71 1.78 1.67 -18.60
N PHE A 72 0.83 0.80 -18.26
CA PHE A 72 0.05 0.05 -19.23
C PHE A 72 -1.30 0.71 -19.47
N LEU A 73 -2.04 1.02 -18.40
CA LEU A 73 -3.42 1.52 -18.51
C LEU A 73 -3.58 2.80 -19.35
N PRO A 74 -2.75 3.86 -19.26
CA PRO A 74 -2.98 5.07 -20.07
C PRO A 74 -2.83 4.82 -21.58
N ARG A 75 -1.92 3.93 -21.98
CA ARG A 75 -1.76 3.56 -23.41
C ARG A 75 -3.01 2.85 -23.93
N HIS A 76 -3.60 1.97 -23.13
CA HIS A 76 -4.83 1.27 -23.51
C HIS A 76 -6.05 2.19 -23.50
N LEU A 77 -6.13 3.12 -22.54
CA LEU A 77 -7.22 4.10 -22.49
C LEU A 77 -7.25 5.00 -23.73
N VAL A 78 -6.11 5.47 -24.23
CA VAL A 78 -6.08 6.31 -25.44
C VAL A 78 -6.61 5.56 -26.67
N VAL A 79 -6.24 4.28 -26.82
CA VAL A 79 -6.73 3.45 -27.94
C VAL A 79 -8.22 3.15 -27.79
N MET A 80 -8.67 2.80 -26.58
CA MET A 80 -10.08 2.55 -26.29
C MET A 80 -10.92 3.81 -26.47
N GLN A 81 -10.41 4.97 -26.07
CA GLN A 81 -11.06 6.27 -26.28
C GLN A 81 -11.24 6.56 -27.77
N ARG A 82 -10.20 6.42 -28.59
CA ARG A 82 -10.30 6.62 -30.06
C ARG A 82 -11.38 5.72 -30.68
N ARG A 83 -11.43 4.45 -30.27
CA ARG A 83 -12.47 3.52 -30.73
C ARG A 83 -13.87 3.89 -30.22
N ALA A 84 -13.98 4.30 -28.96
CA ALA A 84 -15.25 4.72 -28.38
C ALA A 84 -15.81 5.95 -29.09
N VAL A 85 -14.97 6.94 -29.42
CA VAL A 85 -15.36 8.11 -30.21
C VAL A 85 -15.82 7.68 -31.61
N TYR A 86 -15.10 6.78 -32.28
CA TYR A 86 -15.53 6.26 -33.58
C TYR A 86 -16.91 5.59 -33.52
N TYR A 87 -17.15 4.73 -32.53
CA TYR A 87 -18.44 4.02 -32.41
C TYR A 87 -19.59 4.90 -31.93
N LEU A 88 -19.32 5.89 -31.06
CA LEU A 88 -20.36 6.75 -30.49
C LEU A 88 -20.70 7.94 -31.40
N TRP A 89 -19.69 8.51 -32.08
CA TRP A 89 -19.85 9.71 -32.91
C TRP A 89 -19.80 9.44 -34.41
N GLY A 90 -19.39 8.25 -34.85
CA GLY A 90 -19.37 7.87 -36.26
C GLY A 90 -18.35 8.60 -37.14
N GLN A 91 -17.52 9.50 -36.57
CA GLN A 91 -16.44 10.17 -37.28
C GLN A 91 -15.17 9.32 -37.21
N GLU A 92 -14.69 8.81 -38.35
CA GLU A 92 -13.24 8.64 -38.52
C GLU A 92 -12.59 9.98 -38.18
N GLY A 93 -11.56 9.94 -37.35
CA GLY A 93 -10.91 11.10 -36.77
C GLY A 93 -10.94 12.32 -37.68
N ASP A 94 -11.56 13.36 -37.16
CA ASP A 94 -11.56 14.73 -37.67
C ASP A 94 -10.15 15.33 -37.76
N GLU A 95 -9.09 14.52 -37.81
CA GLU A 95 -7.73 14.93 -38.09
C GLU A 95 -7.74 15.71 -39.42
N ARG A 96 -8.42 15.22 -40.46
CA ARG A 96 -8.56 15.96 -41.75
C ARG A 96 -9.23 17.33 -41.59
N LEU A 97 -10.29 17.45 -40.79
CA LEU A 97 -11.05 18.69 -40.58
C LEU A 97 -10.34 19.64 -39.60
N LEU A 98 -9.62 19.13 -38.60
CA LEU A 98 -8.74 19.90 -37.72
C LEU A 98 -7.54 20.47 -38.50
N TRP A 99 -6.93 19.69 -39.39
CA TRP A 99 -5.90 20.18 -40.32
C TRP A 99 -6.48 21.20 -41.31
N GLN A 100 -7.68 20.97 -41.85
CA GLN A 100 -8.39 21.92 -42.73
C GLN A 100 -8.76 23.24 -42.03
N TRP A 101 -9.12 23.19 -40.75
CA TRP A 101 -9.48 24.37 -39.94
C TRP A 101 -8.24 25.15 -39.48
N LEU A 102 -7.11 24.47 -39.26
CA LEU A 102 -5.80 25.07 -38.97
C LEU A 102 -5.09 25.65 -40.22
N GLY A 103 -5.65 25.45 -41.42
CA GLY A 103 -5.22 26.13 -42.64
C GLY A 103 -3.83 25.76 -43.14
N LEU A 104 -3.43 24.50 -43.00
CA LEU A 104 -2.16 23.95 -43.52
C LEU A 104 -2.39 22.73 -44.43
#